data_AF-A0A3P7DFC2-F1
#
_entry.id   AF-A0A3P7DFC2-F1
#
_cell.length_a   1.000
_cell.length_b   1.000
_cell.length_c   1.000
_cell.angle_alpha   90.00
_cell.angle_beta   90.00
_cell.angle_gamma   90.00
#
_symmetry.space_group_name_H-M   'P 1'
#
loop_
_entity.id
_entity.type
_entity.pdbx_description
1 polymer ?
#
loop_
_entity_poly.entity_id
_entity_poly.type
_entity_poly.pdbx_seq_one_letter_code
_entity_poly.pdbx_strand_id
1 'polypeptide(L)'
;MICFSLGINTMYQAYNENRVLDKSGNIIQQKETYSSIGITFRNLYWSFYGYLAPWDYKLVVGNAGPNQEPTEHPLTNYAGEITIAIFHIAVVITLLNLMISMLVRTADTVLKNEDQEWKFTRCQIYAEYFDWFTAIPPPFNLIYNTTCGLYRLFSNKFKFVYPDLWIPVQIWNPSVNDVIEQDFLYLKLMRLLFERYRFAEEYHYQTAMKDDADRFIYKEKHTRPLLSFMNSPPISHKMITY
;
A
#
# COMPACT_ATOMS: atom_id res chain seq x y z
N MET A 1 20.98 7.06 2.09
CA MET A 1 21.62 6.86 3.40
C MET A 1 22.86 5.99 3.33
N ILE A 2 22.79 4.73 2.87
CA ILE A 2 23.96 3.81 2.79
C ILE A 2 25.13 4.42 2.02
N CYS A 3 24.88 5.00 0.84
CA CYS A 3 25.92 5.66 0.02
C CYS A 3 26.63 6.80 0.77
N PHE A 4 25.87 7.71 1.40
CA PHE A 4 26.43 8.78 2.23
C PHE A 4 27.18 8.23 3.45
N SER A 5 26.68 7.14 4.04
CA SER A 5 27.34 6.46 5.15
C SER A 5 28.70 5.90 4.74
N LEU A 6 28.80 5.32 3.53
CA LEU A 6 30.08 4.87 2.98
C LEU A 6 31.02 6.04 2.72
N GLY A 7 30.54 7.10 2.05
CA GLY A 7 31.36 8.27 1.72
C GLY A 7 31.88 9.03 2.94
N ILE A 8 31.06 9.19 3.98
CA ILE A 8 31.49 9.84 5.23
C ILE A 8 32.44 8.92 6.00
N ASN A 9 32.13 7.63 6.12
CA ASN A 9 33.02 6.69 6.79
C ASN A 9 34.41 6.68 6.14
N THR A 10 34.52 6.58 4.81
CA THR A 10 35.83 6.57 4.14
C THR A 10 36.65 7.86 4.37
N MET A 11 35.99 9.01 4.59
CA MET A 11 36.67 10.25 4.95
C MET A 11 37.15 10.29 6.40
N TYR A 12 36.34 9.79 7.34
CA TYR A 12 36.60 9.88 8.78
C TYR A 12 37.41 8.69 9.33
N GLN A 13 37.43 7.55 8.64
CA GLN A 13 38.10 6.32 9.11
C GLN A 13 39.59 6.51 9.39
N ALA A 14 40.27 7.37 8.62
CA ALA A 14 41.70 7.66 8.81
C ALA A 14 42.03 8.41 10.12
N TYR A 15 41.01 8.99 10.78
CA TYR A 15 41.16 9.75 12.02
C TYR A 15 40.65 8.99 13.25
N ASN A 16 40.32 7.71 13.09
CA ASN A 16 39.83 6.90 14.19
C ASN A 16 40.92 6.77 15.26
N GLU A 17 40.52 6.81 16.54
CA GLU A 17 41.41 6.73 17.72
C GLU A 17 42.44 7.87 17.89
N ASN A 18 42.40 8.91 17.05
CA ASN A 18 43.28 10.07 17.20
C ASN A 18 43.05 10.80 18.53
N ARG A 19 44.15 11.31 19.10
CA ARG A 19 44.18 12.02 20.38
C ARG A 19 44.97 13.31 20.22
N VAL A 20 44.44 14.40 20.76
CA VAL A 20 45.09 15.70 20.82
C VAL A 20 45.30 16.08 22.28
N LEU A 21 46.48 16.58 22.60
CA LEU A 21 46.74 17.23 23.88
C LEU A 21 46.31 18.69 23.74
N ASP A 22 45.27 19.07 24.48
CA ASP A 22 44.84 20.45 24.59
C ASP A 22 45.91 21.28 25.32
N LYS A 23 45.88 22.61 25.14
CA LYS A 23 46.78 23.57 25.84
C LYS A 23 46.70 23.45 27.36
N SER A 24 45.60 22.90 27.88
CA SER A 24 45.34 22.63 29.30
C SER A 24 45.91 21.28 29.79
N GLY A 25 46.52 20.47 28.91
CA GLY A 25 46.99 19.12 29.21
C GLY A 25 45.92 18.03 29.17
N ASN A 26 44.68 18.36 28.80
CA ASN A 26 43.60 17.39 28.66
C ASN A 26 43.72 16.63 27.33
N ILE A 27 43.51 15.30 27.36
CA ILE A 27 43.50 14.46 26.17
C ILE A 27 42.11 14.50 25.54
N ILE A 28 41.98 15.13 24.38
CA ILE A 28 40.76 15.13 23.57
C ILE A 28 40.88 13.99 22.57
N GLN A 29 39.97 13.01 22.64
CA GLN A 29 39.92 11.89 21.70
C GLN A 29 38.85 12.14 20.64
N GLN A 30 39.12 11.71 19.40
CA GLN A 30 38.13 11.73 18.34
C GLN A 30 36.90 10.90 18.73
N LYS A 31 35.70 11.46 18.57
CA LYS A 31 34.45 10.72 18.78
C LYS A 31 34.28 9.66 17.70
N GLU A 32 33.78 8.49 18.10
CA GLU A 32 33.48 7.36 17.19
C GLU A 32 32.23 7.59 16.31
N THR A 33 31.82 8.84 16.09
CA THR A 33 30.58 9.19 15.38
C THR A 33 30.57 8.63 13.95
N TYR A 34 31.71 8.61 13.27
CA TYR A 34 31.84 8.17 11.88
C TYR A 34 32.94 7.12 11.66
N SER A 35 33.31 6.37 12.71
CA SER A 35 34.43 5.41 12.67
C SER A 35 34.11 4.12 11.91
N SER A 36 32.87 3.66 11.99
CA SER A 36 32.39 2.44 11.35
C SER A 36 31.16 2.73 10.51
N ILE A 37 30.97 1.96 9.44
CA ILE A 37 29.84 2.10 8.53
C ILE A 37 28.49 1.98 9.27
N GLY A 38 28.39 1.07 10.24
CA GLY A 38 27.17 0.85 11.01
C GLY A 38 26.85 1.99 11.96
N ILE A 39 27.88 2.56 12.61
CA ILE A 39 27.72 3.70 13.52
C ILE A 39 27.39 4.96 12.72
N THR A 40 28.08 5.18 11.60
CA THR A 40 27.80 6.27 10.65
C THR A 40 26.35 6.20 10.16
N PHE A 41 25.88 5.01 9.78
CA PHE A 41 24.50 4.84 9.31
C PHE A 41 23.48 5.18 10.39
N ARG A 42 23.71 4.69 11.62
CA ARG A 42 22.86 5.00 12.78
C ARG A 42 22.83 6.50 13.08
N ASN A 43 23.97 7.17 12.98
CA ASN A 43 24.05 8.61 13.23
C ASN A 43 23.35 9.41 12.12
N LEU A 44 23.54 9.04 10.85
CA LEU A 44 22.79 9.64 9.74
C LEU A 44 21.28 9.37 9.83
N TYR A 45 20.85 8.26 10.42
CA TYR A 45 19.43 8.00 10.70
C TYR A 45 18.87 8.96 11.74
N TRP A 46 19.55 9.15 12.87
CA TRP A 46 19.13 10.13 13.87
C TRP A 46 19.18 11.57 13.35
N SER A 47 20.12 11.83 12.46
CA SER A 47 20.26 13.07 11.74
C SER A 47 19.01 13.47 10.95
N PHE A 48 18.28 12.50 10.39
CA PHE A 48 17.02 12.74 9.69
C PHE A 48 15.99 13.46 10.56
N TYR A 49 15.96 13.15 11.85
CA TYR A 49 15.06 13.77 12.84
C TYR A 49 15.63 15.04 13.48
N GLY A 50 16.78 15.54 12.99
CA GLY A 50 17.43 16.73 13.53
C GLY A 50 18.39 16.47 14.70
N TYR A 51 18.65 15.21 15.06
CA TYR A 51 19.63 14.85 16.09
C TYR A 51 21.05 14.80 15.52
N LEU A 52 21.49 15.93 15.02
CA LEU A 52 22.80 16.10 14.44
C LEU A 52 23.51 17.20 15.21
N ALA A 53 24.56 16.83 15.93
CA ALA A 53 25.39 17.76 16.67
C ALA A 53 26.45 18.35 15.72
N PRO A 54 26.35 19.62 15.28
CA PRO A 54 27.32 20.18 14.34
C PRO A 54 28.73 20.28 14.96
N TRP A 55 28.81 20.34 16.28
CA TRP A 55 30.07 20.32 17.03
C TRP A 55 30.80 18.98 16.98
N ASP A 56 30.15 17.89 16.53
CA ASP A 56 30.75 16.57 16.44
C ASP A 56 31.52 16.33 15.13
N TYR A 57 31.51 17.29 14.20
CA TYR A 57 32.22 17.17 12.92
C TYR A 57 33.70 17.46 12.99
N LYS A 58 34.12 18.24 13.99
CA LYS A 58 35.50 18.70 14.12
C LYS A 58 36.43 17.50 14.30
N LEU A 59 37.31 17.28 13.33
CA LEU A 59 38.32 16.22 13.38
C LEU A 59 39.43 16.55 14.37
N VAL A 60 39.76 15.55 15.18
CA VAL A 60 40.95 15.48 16.02
C VAL A 60 42.03 14.75 15.21
N VAL A 61 43.09 15.45 14.83
CA VAL A 61 44.18 14.89 13.99
C VAL A 61 45.36 14.43 14.86
N GLY A 62 45.84 15.31 15.73
CA GLY A 62 46.99 15.07 16.61
C GLY A 62 47.73 16.37 16.92
N ASN A 63 48.88 16.27 17.58
CA ASN A 63 49.75 17.41 17.84
C ASN A 63 50.98 17.28 16.93
N ALA A 64 51.38 18.36 16.24
CA ALA A 64 52.59 18.36 15.42
C ALA A 64 53.42 19.63 15.63
N GLY A 65 54.67 19.58 15.16
CA GLY A 65 55.64 20.66 15.34
C GLY A 65 56.41 20.60 16.66
N PRO A 66 57.44 21.45 16.83
CA PRO A 66 58.33 21.44 18.01
C PRO A 66 57.59 21.80 19.31
N ASN A 67 56.51 22.57 19.23
CA ASN A 67 55.70 23.01 20.37
C ASN A 67 54.54 22.05 20.71
N GLN A 68 54.39 20.91 20.01
CA GLN A 68 53.24 20.01 20.12
C GLN A 68 51.90 20.76 20.02
N GLU A 69 51.76 21.62 19.01
CA GLU A 69 50.51 22.37 18.81
C GLU A 69 49.46 21.46 18.12
N PRO A 70 48.17 21.55 18.51
CA PRO A 70 47.09 20.83 17.83
C PRO A 70 47.07 21.14 16.34
N THR A 71 47.19 20.10 15.50
CA THR A 71 47.04 20.26 14.05
C THR A 71 45.58 20.10 13.64
N GLU A 72 45.16 20.95 12.73
CA GLU A 72 43.83 20.89 12.12
C GLU A 72 43.96 20.58 10.63
N HIS A 73 43.04 19.79 10.10
CA HIS A 73 42.91 19.52 8.67
C HIS A 73 41.65 20.22 8.16
N PRO A 74 41.74 21.52 7.81
CA PRO A 74 40.56 22.32 7.46
C PRO A 74 39.87 21.79 6.20
N LEU A 75 40.64 21.30 5.21
CA LEU A 75 40.08 20.74 3.97
C LEU A 75 39.16 19.55 4.26
N THR A 76 39.61 18.60 5.11
CA THR A 76 38.82 17.43 5.46
C THR A 76 37.60 17.80 6.30
N ASN A 77 37.73 18.73 7.25
CA ASN A 77 36.62 19.23 8.05
C ASN A 77 35.51 19.83 7.16
N TYR A 78 35.88 20.78 6.29
CA TYR A 78 34.91 21.41 5.38
C TYR A 78 34.27 20.41 4.41
N ALA A 79 35.06 19.47 3.87
CA ALA A 79 34.52 18.45 2.98
C ALA A 79 33.51 17.53 3.70
N GLY A 80 33.77 17.18 4.96
CA GLY A 80 32.84 16.40 5.80
C GLY A 80 31.54 17.16 6.08
N GLU A 81 31.65 18.42 6.51
CA GLU A 81 30.50 19.31 6.75
C GLU A 81 29.63 19.49 5.50
N ILE A 82 30.25 19.75 4.34
CA ILE A 82 29.53 19.91 3.06
C ILE A 82 28.81 18.62 2.67
N THR A 83 29.46 17.45 2.82
CA THR A 83 28.85 16.16 2.49
C THR A 83 27.63 15.86 3.36
N ILE A 84 27.73 16.14 4.66
CA ILE A 84 26.62 15.97 5.61
C ILE A 84 25.50 17.00 5.36
N ALA A 85 25.84 18.24 4.99
CA ALA A 85 24.87 19.26 4.62
C ALA A 85 24.09 18.89 3.34
N ILE A 86 24.79 18.40 2.30
CA ILE A 86 24.17 17.89 1.07
C ILE A 86 23.24 16.72 1.39
N PHE A 87 23.65 15.81 2.28
CA PHE A 87 22.80 14.72 2.75
C PHE A 87 21.49 15.26 3.37
N HIS A 88 21.55 16.27 4.23
CA HIS A 88 20.35 16.86 4.83
C HIS A 88 19.45 17.51 3.80
N ILE A 89 20.01 18.29 2.89
CA ILE A 89 19.24 18.95 1.83
C ILE A 89 18.53 17.91 0.96
N ALA A 90 19.24 16.86 0.55
CA ALA A 90 18.67 15.78 -0.25
C ALA A 90 17.55 15.04 0.51
N VAL A 91 17.78 14.62 1.76
CA VAL A 91 16.78 13.83 2.49
C VAL A 91 15.58 14.67 2.91
N VAL A 92 15.81 15.86 3.47
CA VAL A 92 14.74 16.71 4.02
C VAL A 92 13.95 17.40 2.91
N ILE A 93 14.62 17.98 1.91
CA ILE A 93 13.91 18.77 0.89
C ILE A 93 13.41 17.89 -0.24
N THR A 94 14.25 17.04 -0.82
CA THR A 94 13.85 16.33 -2.05
C THR A 94 13.03 15.08 -1.75
N LEU A 95 13.50 14.21 -0.84
CA LEU A 95 12.80 12.95 -0.55
C LEU A 95 11.47 13.15 0.16
N LEU A 96 11.39 14.03 1.16
CA LEU A 96 10.14 14.27 1.89
C LEU A 96 9.06 14.87 0.97
N ASN A 97 9.41 15.87 0.15
CA ASN A 97 8.46 16.46 -0.79
C ASN A 97 8.02 15.46 -1.87
N LEU A 98 8.94 14.63 -2.36
CA LEU A 98 8.61 13.57 -3.32
C LEU A 98 7.69 12.52 -2.68
N MET A 99 7.97 12.11 -1.44
CA MET A 99 7.17 11.12 -0.71
C MET A 99 5.75 11.64 -0.48
N ILE A 100 5.59 12.91 -0.07
CA ILE A 100 4.26 13.53 0.08
C ILE A 100 3.55 13.57 -1.27
N SER A 101 4.22 13.98 -2.35
CA SER A 101 3.64 14.00 -3.68
C SER A 101 3.16 12.61 -4.14
N MET A 102 3.96 11.56 -3.89
CA MET A 102 3.60 10.19 -4.21
C MET A 102 2.43 9.70 -3.35
N LEU A 103 2.43 10.03 -2.05
CA LEU A 103 1.35 9.67 -1.13
C LEU A 103 0.01 10.25 -1.61
N VAL A 104 -0.02 11.53 -1.99
CA VAL A 104 -1.23 12.19 -2.50
C VAL A 104 -1.72 11.51 -3.78
N ARG A 105 -0.84 11.21 -4.73
CA ARG A 105 -1.20 10.51 -5.97
C ARG A 105 -1.78 9.11 -5.70
N THR A 106 -1.18 8.37 -4.77
CA THR A 106 -1.67 7.04 -4.38
C THR A 106 -3.02 7.15 -3.66
N ALA A 107 -3.19 8.12 -2.77
CA ALA A 107 -4.45 8.38 -2.08
C ALA A 107 -5.57 8.69 -3.08
N ASP A 108 -5.35 9.56 -4.06
CA ASP A 108 -6.33 9.86 -5.11
C ASP A 108 -6.73 8.62 -5.94
N THR A 109 -5.81 7.67 -6.10
CA THR A 109 -6.08 6.41 -6.80
C THR A 109 -6.95 5.47 -5.96
N VAL A 110 -6.64 5.34 -4.67
CA VAL A 110 -7.42 4.53 -3.71
C VAL A 110 -8.82 5.12 -3.49
N LEU A 111 -8.93 6.45 -3.39
CA LEU A 111 -10.20 7.15 -3.18
C LEU A 111 -11.25 6.87 -4.28
N LYS A 112 -10.82 6.54 -5.51
CA LYS A 112 -11.76 6.19 -6.60
C LYS A 112 -12.58 4.93 -6.30
N ASN A 113 -12.03 3.99 -5.52
CA ASN A 113 -12.65 2.70 -5.22
C ASN A 113 -12.80 2.46 -3.71
N GLU A 114 -12.69 3.49 -2.88
CA GLU A 114 -12.63 3.39 -1.41
C GLU A 114 -13.78 2.55 -0.83
N ASP A 115 -15.03 2.83 -1.26
CA ASP A 115 -16.21 2.15 -0.74
C ASP A 115 -16.23 0.66 -1.11
N GLN A 116 -15.75 0.29 -2.31
CA GLN A 116 -15.65 -1.10 -2.73
C GLN A 116 -14.58 -1.86 -1.96
N GLU A 117 -13.39 -1.28 -1.81
CA GLU A 117 -12.28 -1.88 -1.05
C GLU A 117 -12.63 -2.02 0.43
N TRP A 118 -13.23 -0.98 1.02
CA TRP A 118 -13.67 -1.01 2.42
C TRP A 118 -14.73 -2.09 2.66
N LYS A 119 -15.74 -2.20 1.76
CA LYS A 119 -16.75 -3.26 1.85
C LYS A 119 -16.14 -4.64 1.65
N PHE A 120 -15.20 -4.79 0.72
CA PHE A 120 -14.48 -6.05 0.51
C PHE A 120 -13.72 -6.48 1.76
N THR A 121 -12.90 -5.60 2.33
CA THR A 121 -12.14 -5.87 3.57
C THR A 121 -13.08 -6.15 4.74
N ARG A 122 -14.19 -5.42 4.87
CA ARG A 122 -15.19 -5.68 5.91
C ARG A 122 -15.82 -7.07 5.76
N CYS A 123 -16.22 -7.46 4.55
CA CYS A 123 -16.77 -8.79 4.29
C CYS A 123 -15.74 -9.88 4.59
N GLN A 124 -14.46 -9.66 4.27
CA GLN A 124 -13.37 -10.57 4.62
C GLN A 124 -13.23 -10.73 6.13
N ILE A 125 -13.21 -9.64 6.90
CA ILE A 125 -13.16 -9.68 8.36
C ILE A 125 -14.36 -10.45 8.92
N TYR A 126 -15.57 -10.19 8.40
CA TYR A 126 -16.77 -10.93 8.85
C TYR A 126 -16.71 -12.41 8.49
N ALA A 127 -16.13 -12.78 7.34
CA ALA A 127 -15.93 -14.17 6.96
C ALA A 127 -15.05 -14.92 7.97
N GLU A 128 -13.98 -14.29 8.48
CA GLU A 128 -13.10 -14.88 9.49
C GLU A 128 -13.81 -15.16 10.84
N TYR A 129 -14.88 -14.42 11.14
CA TYR A 129 -15.70 -14.64 12.35
C TYR A 129 -16.79 -15.72 12.18
N PHE A 130 -17.07 -16.18 10.95
CA PHE A 130 -17.97 -17.33 10.74
C PHE A 130 -17.28 -18.66 11.04
N ASP A 131 -15.95 -18.68 11.01
CA ASP A 131 -15.21 -19.89 11.32
C ASP A 131 -15.28 -20.25 12.80
N TRP A 132 -15.34 -21.55 13.06
CA TRP A 132 -15.55 -22.09 14.40
C TRP A 132 -14.42 -21.78 15.38
N PHE A 133 -13.20 -21.50 14.89
CA PHE A 133 -12.03 -21.21 15.73
C PHE A 133 -12.00 -19.77 16.28
N THR A 134 -12.94 -18.91 15.85
CA THR A 134 -13.04 -17.50 16.26
C THR A 134 -14.22 -17.24 17.21
N ALA A 135 -14.89 -18.30 17.69
CA ALA A 135 -16.08 -18.17 18.53
C ALA A 135 -15.85 -17.43 19.85
N ILE A 136 -14.62 -17.43 20.36
CA ILE A 136 -14.24 -16.82 21.65
C ILE A 136 -13.00 -15.94 21.46
N PRO A 137 -12.94 -14.74 22.08
CA PRO A 137 -11.77 -13.87 21.98
C PRO A 137 -10.52 -14.48 22.66
N PRO A 138 -9.29 -14.17 22.18
CA PRO A 138 -8.06 -14.43 22.94
C PRO A 138 -8.08 -13.72 24.31
N PRO A 139 -7.56 -14.32 25.40
CA PRO A 139 -6.78 -15.56 25.49
C PRO A 139 -7.60 -16.85 25.62
N PHE A 140 -8.91 -16.75 25.90
CA PHE A 140 -9.78 -17.93 26.13
C PHE A 140 -9.95 -18.82 24.90
N ASN A 141 -9.65 -18.29 23.72
CA ASN A 141 -9.65 -19.04 22.47
C ASN A 141 -8.79 -20.32 22.53
N LEU A 142 -7.66 -20.31 23.25
CA LEU A 142 -6.81 -21.51 23.39
C LEU A 142 -7.52 -22.66 24.11
N ILE A 143 -8.24 -22.36 25.19
CA ILE A 143 -9.00 -23.37 25.96
C ILE A 143 -10.19 -23.86 25.14
N TYR A 144 -10.87 -22.96 24.43
CA TYR A 144 -12.00 -23.33 23.57
C TYR A 144 -11.57 -24.24 22.41
N ASN A 145 -10.53 -23.86 21.66
CA ASN A 145 -10.07 -24.64 20.51
C ASN A 145 -9.51 -26.01 20.93
N THR A 146 -8.85 -26.09 22.08
CA THR A 146 -8.36 -27.38 22.61
C THR A 146 -9.50 -28.28 23.07
N THR A 147 -10.47 -27.76 23.84
CA THR A 147 -11.63 -28.53 24.30
C THR A 147 -12.54 -28.96 23.13
N CYS A 148 -12.81 -28.06 22.18
CA CYS A 148 -13.57 -28.39 20.97
C CYS A 148 -12.81 -29.35 20.05
N GLY A 149 -11.50 -29.19 19.89
CA GLY A 149 -10.66 -30.12 19.11
C GLY A 149 -10.68 -31.53 19.68
N LEU A 150 -10.57 -31.67 21.00
CA LEU A 150 -10.70 -32.96 21.69
C LEU A 150 -12.10 -33.56 21.50
N TYR A 151 -13.15 -32.76 21.71
CA TYR A 151 -14.53 -33.22 21.50
C TYR A 151 -14.77 -33.73 20.06
N ARG A 152 -14.26 -33.00 19.06
CA ARG A 152 -14.40 -33.38 17.65
C ARG A 152 -13.57 -34.63 17.29
N LEU A 153 -12.40 -34.82 17.91
CA LEU A 153 -11.60 -36.04 17.74
C LEU A 153 -12.32 -37.29 18.31
N PHE A 154 -13.01 -37.16 19.43
CA PHE A 154 -13.80 -38.27 20.02
C PHE A 154 -15.17 -38.48 19.36
N SER A 155 -15.66 -37.49 18.60
CA SER A 155 -16.94 -37.58 17.91
C SER A 155 -16.75 -38.07 16.48
N ASN A 156 -17.29 -39.26 16.15
CA ASN A 156 -17.31 -39.80 14.79
C ASN A 156 -18.16 -38.98 13.78
N LYS A 157 -18.63 -37.79 14.15
CA LYS A 157 -19.40 -36.87 13.29
C LYS A 157 -18.53 -35.95 12.45
N PHE A 158 -17.24 -35.83 12.75
CA PHE A 158 -16.32 -34.93 12.06
C PHE A 158 -15.17 -35.71 11.44
N LYS A 159 -14.76 -35.30 10.25
CA LYS A 159 -13.59 -35.85 9.55
C LYS A 159 -12.51 -34.77 9.50
N PHE A 160 -11.29 -35.17 9.85
CA PHE A 160 -10.13 -34.30 9.73
C PHE A 160 -9.68 -34.25 8.27
N VAL A 161 -9.70 -33.06 7.66
CA VAL A 161 -9.24 -32.78 6.30
C VAL A 161 -8.36 -31.53 6.35
N TYR A 162 -7.28 -31.48 5.58
CA TYR A 162 -6.42 -30.31 5.47
C TYR A 162 -6.78 -29.55 4.18
N PRO A 163 -6.89 -28.20 4.16
CA PRO A 163 -6.57 -27.23 5.22
C PRO A 163 -7.70 -26.97 6.23
N ASP A 164 -8.95 -27.28 5.89
CA ASP A 164 -10.12 -26.98 6.70
C ASP A 164 -10.30 -28.01 7.82
N LEU A 165 -9.73 -27.69 8.98
CA LEU A 165 -9.75 -28.53 10.17
C LEU A 165 -11.21 -28.87 10.59
N TRP A 166 -11.50 -30.17 10.69
CA TRP A 166 -12.76 -30.76 11.19
C TRP A 166 -14.04 -30.37 10.43
N ILE A 167 -14.27 -31.02 9.30
CA ILE A 167 -15.50 -30.86 8.50
C ILE A 167 -16.55 -31.88 8.99
N PRO A 168 -17.82 -31.50 9.18
CA PRO A 168 -18.88 -32.46 9.49
C PRO A 168 -19.05 -33.46 8.34
N VAL A 169 -19.21 -34.75 8.66
CA VAL A 169 -19.28 -35.84 7.67
C VAL A 169 -20.42 -35.65 6.65
N GLN A 170 -21.49 -34.96 7.04
CA GLN A 170 -22.62 -34.61 6.15
C GLN A 170 -22.20 -33.76 4.95
N ILE A 171 -21.21 -32.88 5.11
CA ILE A 171 -20.68 -32.06 4.01
C ILE A 171 -19.70 -32.88 3.16
N TRP A 172 -18.94 -33.79 3.78
CA TRP A 172 -17.98 -34.65 3.08
C TRP A 172 -18.65 -35.73 2.22
N ASN A 173 -19.70 -36.36 2.75
CA ASN A 173 -20.51 -37.37 2.07
C ASN A 173 -21.99 -36.96 2.12
N PRO A 174 -22.41 -35.98 1.30
CA PRO A 174 -23.80 -35.55 1.27
C PRO A 174 -24.69 -36.64 0.70
N SER A 175 -25.96 -36.66 1.12
CA SER A 175 -27.00 -37.48 0.50
C SER A 175 -27.11 -37.09 -0.98
N VAL A 176 -27.05 -38.06 -1.89
CA VAL A 176 -27.12 -37.82 -3.34
C VAL A 176 -28.37 -37.01 -3.71
N ASN A 177 -29.49 -37.27 -3.03
CA ASN A 177 -30.74 -36.54 -3.25
C ASN A 177 -30.61 -35.06 -2.89
N ASP A 178 -29.94 -34.74 -1.78
CA ASP A 178 -29.78 -33.37 -1.30
C ASP A 178 -28.87 -32.58 -2.25
N VAL A 179 -27.81 -33.22 -2.77
CA VAL A 179 -26.93 -32.60 -3.79
C VAL A 179 -27.69 -32.30 -5.06
N ILE A 180 -28.45 -33.29 -5.57
CA ILE A 180 -29.26 -33.11 -6.78
C ILE A 180 -30.30 -32.00 -6.58
N GLU A 181 -30.93 -31.93 -5.41
CA GLU A 181 -31.90 -30.88 -5.08
C GLU A 181 -31.24 -29.49 -5.02
N GLN A 182 -30.10 -29.37 -4.35
CA GLN A 182 -29.33 -28.12 -4.27
C GLN A 182 -28.84 -27.67 -5.65
N ASP A 183 -28.29 -28.58 -6.46
CA ASP A 183 -27.84 -28.29 -7.82
C ASP A 183 -29.00 -27.87 -8.71
N PHE A 184 -30.15 -28.55 -8.62
CA PHE A 184 -31.35 -28.18 -9.37
C PHE A 184 -31.86 -26.79 -8.98
N LEU A 185 -31.91 -26.48 -7.67
CA LEU A 185 -32.28 -25.16 -7.16
C LEU A 185 -31.29 -24.08 -7.60
N TYR A 186 -29.99 -24.36 -7.54
CA TYR A 186 -28.94 -23.47 -7.99
C TYR A 186 -29.04 -23.19 -9.49
N LEU A 187 -29.20 -24.21 -10.33
CA LEU A 187 -29.37 -24.05 -11.78
C LEU A 187 -30.65 -23.28 -12.13
N LYS A 188 -31.74 -23.52 -11.40
CA LYS A 188 -32.98 -22.74 -11.55
C LYS A 188 -32.77 -21.28 -11.19
N LEU A 189 -32.07 -21.00 -10.08
CA LEU A 189 -31.73 -19.64 -9.66
C LEU A 189 -30.82 -18.96 -10.69
N MET A 190 -29.78 -19.66 -11.17
CA MET A 190 -28.85 -19.15 -12.18
C MET A 190 -29.55 -18.81 -13.49
N ARG A 191 -30.48 -19.67 -13.96
CA ARG A 191 -31.30 -19.36 -15.14
C ARG A 191 -32.12 -18.09 -14.94
N LEU A 192 -32.77 -17.95 -13.79
CA LEU A 192 -33.59 -16.79 -13.46
C LEU A 192 -32.76 -15.51 -13.32
N LEU A 193 -31.57 -15.58 -12.72
CA LEU A 193 -30.65 -14.45 -12.61
C LEU A 193 -30.11 -14.05 -13.99
N PHE A 194 -29.75 -15.01 -14.84
CA PHE A 194 -29.28 -14.74 -16.20
C PHE A 194 -30.36 -14.11 -17.07
N GLU A 195 -31.60 -14.60 -16.99
CA GLU A 195 -32.73 -13.98 -17.69
C GLU A 195 -32.94 -12.54 -17.23
N ARG A 196 -32.94 -12.28 -15.92
CA ARG A 196 -33.04 -10.92 -15.36
C ARG A 196 -31.89 -10.01 -15.83
N TYR A 197 -30.66 -10.53 -15.81
CA TYR A 197 -29.48 -9.80 -16.28
C TYR A 197 -29.59 -9.45 -17.76
N ARG A 198 -29.95 -10.42 -18.61
CA ARG A 198 -30.16 -10.19 -20.05
C ARG A 198 -31.21 -9.12 -20.30
N PHE A 199 -32.39 -9.22 -19.65
CA PHE A 199 -33.45 -8.22 -19.82
C PHE A 199 -33.01 -6.83 -19.31
N ALA A 200 -32.24 -6.75 -18.22
CA ALA A 200 -31.70 -5.50 -17.70
C ALA A 200 -30.69 -4.86 -18.66
N GLU A 201 -29.77 -5.66 -19.23
CA GLU A 201 -28.81 -5.22 -20.24
C GLU A 201 -29.53 -4.75 -21.52
N GLU A 202 -30.45 -5.54 -22.06
CA GLU A 202 -31.25 -5.16 -23.24
C GLU A 202 -32.00 -3.84 -23.02
N TYR A 203 -32.61 -3.67 -21.84
CA TYR A 203 -33.27 -2.42 -21.45
C TYR A 203 -32.26 -1.26 -21.33
N HIS A 204 -31.08 -1.50 -20.75
CA HIS A 204 -30.03 -0.50 -20.64
C HIS A 204 -29.54 -0.03 -22.01
N TYR A 205 -29.26 -0.94 -22.95
CA TYR A 205 -28.88 -0.60 -24.32
C TYR A 205 -29.98 0.18 -25.05
N GLN A 206 -31.25 -0.26 -24.94
CA GLN A 206 -32.37 0.45 -25.57
C GLN A 206 -32.56 1.85 -24.98
N THR A 207 -32.40 2.01 -23.66
CA THR A 207 -32.56 3.30 -22.98
C THR A 207 -31.38 4.22 -23.25
N ALA A 208 -30.14 3.72 -23.20
CA ALA A 208 -28.94 4.49 -23.52
C ALA A 208 -28.92 4.94 -24.99
N MET A 209 -29.24 4.04 -25.92
CA MET A 209 -29.38 4.40 -27.34
C MET A 209 -30.52 5.40 -27.56
N LYS A 210 -31.64 5.27 -26.84
CA LYS A 210 -32.75 6.22 -26.92
C LYS A 210 -32.35 7.59 -26.36
N ASP A 211 -31.66 7.64 -25.22
CA ASP A 211 -31.20 8.89 -24.61
C ASP A 211 -30.15 9.58 -25.50
N ASP A 212 -29.22 8.82 -26.08
CA ASP A 212 -28.28 9.34 -27.08
C ASP A 212 -29.03 9.84 -28.33
N ALA A 213 -29.98 9.08 -28.87
CA ALA A 213 -30.78 9.49 -30.02
C ALA A 213 -31.60 10.76 -29.73
N ASP A 214 -32.25 10.84 -28.57
CA ASP A 214 -32.98 12.02 -28.11
C ASP A 214 -32.03 13.21 -27.99
N ARG A 215 -30.83 13.03 -27.42
CA ARG A 215 -29.79 14.07 -27.32
C ARG A 215 -29.35 14.56 -28.70
N PHE A 216 -29.20 13.67 -29.69
CA PHE A 216 -28.90 14.05 -31.08
C PHE A 216 -30.07 14.81 -31.73
N ILE A 217 -31.32 14.36 -31.55
CA ILE A 217 -32.51 15.04 -32.07
C ILE A 217 -32.70 16.43 -31.45
N TYR A 218 -32.47 16.57 -30.14
CA TYR A 218 -32.49 17.88 -29.45
C TYR A 218 -31.40 18.80 -30.01
N LYS A 219 -30.19 18.28 -30.21
CA LYS A 219 -29.10 19.04 -30.83
C LYS A 219 -29.47 19.48 -32.25
N GLU A 220 -30.08 18.60 -33.05
CA GLU A 220 -30.51 18.87 -34.42
C GLU A 220 -31.63 19.92 -34.50
N LYS A 221 -32.63 19.85 -33.60
CA LYS A 221 -33.70 20.87 -33.48
C LYS A 221 -33.18 22.26 -33.12
N HIS A 222 -32.10 22.34 -32.33
CA HIS A 222 -31.50 23.61 -31.94
C HIS A 222 -30.47 24.15 -32.94
N THR A 223 -29.90 23.30 -33.80
CA THR A 223 -29.19 23.75 -34.99
C THR A 223 -30.19 24.25 -36.03
N ARG A 224 -30.17 25.55 -36.30
CA ARG A 224 -30.92 26.12 -37.43
C ARG A 224 -30.48 25.38 -38.71
N PRO A 225 -31.42 24.90 -39.56
CA PRO A 225 -31.04 24.27 -40.81
C PRO A 225 -30.30 25.30 -41.68
N LEU A 226 -29.00 25.05 -41.90
CA LEU A 226 -28.24 25.65 -42.97
C LEU A 226 -28.73 24.97 -44.25
N LEU A 227 -29.53 25.68 -45.05
CA LEU A 227 -30.22 25.24 -46.28
C LEU A 227 -31.44 24.31 -46.07
N SER A 228 -32.64 24.87 -46.24
CA SER A 228 -33.85 24.13 -46.63
C SER A 228 -34.02 24.30 -48.13
N PHE A 229 -33.66 23.26 -48.90
CA PHE A 229 -34.09 23.10 -50.28
C PHE A 229 -34.95 21.84 -50.35
N MET A 230 -36.11 21.96 -51.00
CA MET A 230 -37.01 20.89 -51.42
C MET A 230 -37.96 20.34 -50.35
N ASN A 231 -39.03 21.12 -50.09
CA ASN A 231 -40.32 20.54 -49.73
C ASN A 231 -40.87 19.75 -50.95
N SER A 232 -41.04 18.44 -50.81
CA SER A 232 -42.14 17.72 -51.45
C SER A 232 -42.88 16.94 -50.35
N PRO A 233 -44.20 17.09 -50.21
CA PRO A 233 -44.94 16.35 -49.19
C PRO A 233 -45.12 14.88 -49.64
N PRO A 234 -45.00 13.89 -48.74
CA PRO A 234 -45.15 12.48 -49.10
C PRO A 234 -46.62 12.12 -49.28
N ILE A 235 -46.92 11.39 -50.36
CA ILE A 235 -48.23 10.78 -50.65
C ILE A 235 -48.52 9.73 -49.57
N SER A 236 -49.65 9.85 -48.87
CA SER A 236 -50.10 8.86 -47.89
C SER A 236 -50.73 7.65 -48.58
N HIS A 237 -50.13 6.47 -48.46
CA HIS A 237 -50.87 5.21 -48.60
C HIS A 237 -51.14 4.64 -47.20
N LYS A 238 -52.41 4.72 -46.79
CA LYS A 238 -52.95 4.06 -45.60
C LYS A 238 -53.10 2.56 -45.87
N MET A 239 -52.63 1.78 -44.89
CA MET A 239 -53.16 0.52 -44.35
C MET A 239 -53.86 -0.47 -45.28
N ILE A 240 -53.35 -1.70 -45.29
CA ILE A 240 -54.20 -2.90 -45.10
C ILE A 240 -53.46 -3.84 -44.16
N THR A 241 -53.94 -3.94 -42.92
CA THR A 241 -53.73 -5.08 -42.03
C THR A 241 -54.69 -6.20 -42.41
N TYR A 242 -54.18 -7.42 -42.49
CA TYR A 242 -54.90 -8.65 -42.15
C TYR A 242 -54.31 -9.19 -40.85
#